data_AF-A0A3C2A2Z7-F1
#
_entry.id   AF-A0A3C2A2Z7-F1
#
_cell.length_a   1.000
_cell.length_b   1.000
_cell.length_c   1.000
_cell.angle_alpha   90.00
_cell.angle_beta   90.00
_cell.angle_gamma   90.00
#
_symmetry.space_group_name_H-M   'P 1'
#
loop_
_entity.id
_entity.type
_entity.pdbx_description
1 polymer ?
#
loop_
_entity_poly.entity_id
_entity_poly.type
_entity_poly.pdbx_seq_one_letter_code
_entity_poly.pdbx_strand_id
1 'polypeptide(L)'
;MALLCTTASIFAQEAYQLQSSADYDRQVVRVKFKEEQARVLDELMKGEDQLTPRGSLLHTGIAGFDAASVETGATGMKRVFRNGGKFEARHRQWGLHLWYEVTIGQGQDLQAALNTYHEVAEVEIAEPHGVYRLVDDMGVDMMREKPMMAASAATNSMVIPGGTPNDPGYNQQWGFPAIDAAQAWELETGHTSVVVAIEDQGVDYNHPDLAGNMWTNTDEIPNNGVDDDNNGYVDDYYGYNFGNDNGNIAIDFHGTHVGGTVAAETNNGVGVAGTAGGSGNNDGVRLMSLSTFGNGAQGGFDEAFIYAADNGAAISQNSWGGGAQSAALENAIDYFIANGGGGVMDGGLVVFAAGNDNSSNPNIGYPASYSPCIAVANLQQNLSRWTTSNYGSWVD
;
A
#
# COMPACT_ATOMS: atom_id res chain seq x y z
N MET A 1 -19.10 14.13 20.96
CA MET A 1 -18.92 15.49 20.44
C MET A 1 -17.50 15.54 19.89
N ALA A 2 -17.29 14.93 18.72
CA ALA A 2 -15.97 14.78 18.11
C ALA A 2 -15.87 15.80 16.96
N LEU A 3 -14.85 16.64 17.04
CA LEU A 3 -14.48 17.59 16.00
C LEU A 3 -14.16 16.80 14.73
N LEU A 4 -15.01 16.90 13.72
CA LEU A 4 -14.64 16.63 12.34
C LEU A 4 -13.56 17.66 11.97
N CYS A 5 -12.29 17.26 11.98
CA CYS A 5 -11.22 18.00 11.34
C CYS A 5 -11.42 17.89 9.83
N THR A 6 -12.32 18.71 9.28
CA THR A 6 -12.35 18.99 7.85
C THR A 6 -11.20 19.97 7.55
N THR A 7 -9.97 19.47 7.46
CA THR A 7 -8.97 20.10 6.60
C THR A 7 -9.18 19.54 5.21
N ALA A 8 -10.32 19.86 4.59
CA ALA A 8 -10.39 19.85 3.15
C ALA A 8 -9.40 20.92 2.71
N SER A 9 -8.19 20.51 2.31
CA SER A 9 -7.33 21.32 1.48
C SER A 9 -8.19 21.72 0.29
N ILE A 10 -8.62 22.98 0.26
CA ILE A 10 -9.31 23.56 -0.88
C ILE A 10 -8.26 23.59 -1.99
N PHE A 11 -8.15 22.50 -2.73
CA PHE A 11 -7.50 22.51 -4.03
C PHE A 11 -8.40 23.35 -4.90
N ALA A 12 -8.04 24.63 -5.04
CA ALA A 12 -8.54 25.41 -6.14
C ALA A 12 -8.24 24.62 -7.43
N GLN A 13 -9.23 24.57 -8.31
CA GLN A 13 -9.25 23.88 -9.60
C GLN A 13 -8.22 24.50 -10.56
N GLU A 14 -6.92 24.36 -10.26
CA GLU A 14 -5.84 24.70 -11.17
C GLU A 14 -5.64 23.54 -12.15
N ALA A 15 -5.52 23.85 -13.44
CA ALA A 15 -5.34 22.83 -14.48
C ALA A 15 -4.06 22.03 -14.19
N TYR A 16 -4.20 20.70 -14.08
CA TYR A 16 -3.07 19.81 -13.85
C TYR A 16 -2.06 19.95 -15.00
N GLN A 17 -0.77 20.12 -14.70
CA GLN A 17 0.30 20.11 -15.71
C GLN A 17 1.13 18.84 -15.54
N LEU A 18 1.07 17.95 -16.53
CA LEU A 18 1.87 16.72 -16.53
C LEU A 18 3.36 17.08 -16.50
N GLN A 19 4.10 16.51 -15.55
CA GLN A 19 5.55 16.72 -15.46
C GLN A 19 6.31 15.86 -16.49
N SER A 20 6.36 14.54 -16.27
CA SER A 20 7.04 13.57 -17.15
C SER A 20 6.07 12.46 -17.58
N SER A 21 6.16 12.04 -18.83
CA SER A 21 5.23 11.04 -19.38
C SER A 21 5.44 9.62 -18.86
N ALA A 22 6.53 9.34 -18.13
CA ALA A 22 6.86 8.02 -17.60
C ALA A 22 6.21 7.75 -16.23
N ASP A 23 5.61 8.77 -15.63
CA ASP A 23 5.07 8.74 -14.27
C ASP A 23 3.55 8.53 -14.24
N TYR A 24 2.92 8.34 -15.41
CA TYR A 24 1.48 8.24 -15.54
C TYR A 24 1.03 7.16 -16.53
N ASP A 25 -0.11 6.53 -16.23
CA ASP A 25 -0.85 5.74 -17.20
C ASP A 25 -1.50 6.70 -18.21
N ARG A 26 -1.09 6.55 -19.48
CA ARG A 26 -1.52 7.44 -20.56
C ARG A 26 -2.94 7.20 -21.04
N GLN A 27 -3.60 6.15 -20.55
CA GLN A 27 -4.94 5.74 -20.99
C GLN A 27 -5.99 5.87 -19.88
N VAL A 28 -5.62 6.41 -18.72
CA VAL A 28 -6.52 6.53 -17.58
C VAL A 28 -6.52 7.96 -17.03
N VAL A 29 -7.72 8.51 -16.86
CA VAL A 29 -7.97 9.70 -16.05
C VAL A 29 -8.71 9.27 -14.79
N ARG A 30 -8.25 9.72 -13.62
CA ARG A 30 -9.00 9.59 -12.37
C ARG A 30 -9.89 10.80 -12.19
N VAL A 31 -11.14 10.57 -11.86
CA VAL A 31 -12.11 11.63 -11.56
C VAL A 31 -12.73 11.39 -10.20
N LYS A 32 -12.93 12.47 -9.45
CA LYS A 32 -13.81 12.51 -8.30
C LYS A 32 -15.07 13.26 -8.70
N PHE A 33 -16.22 12.61 -8.66
CA PHE A 33 -17.50 13.29 -8.87
C PHE A 33 -17.91 14.08 -7.64
N LYS A 34 -18.74 15.11 -7.82
CA LYS A 34 -19.38 15.79 -6.69
C LYS A 34 -20.47 14.90 -6.08
N GLU A 35 -20.71 15.06 -4.78
CA GLU A 35 -21.68 14.29 -4.01
C GLU A 35 -23.11 14.31 -4.62
N GLU A 36 -23.50 15.39 -5.30
CA GLU A 36 -24.82 15.46 -5.96
C GLU A 36 -25.01 14.37 -7.04
N GLN A 37 -23.92 13.80 -7.56
CA GLN A 37 -23.95 12.74 -8.55
C GLN A 37 -24.00 11.33 -7.95
N ALA A 38 -23.78 11.18 -6.63
CA ALA A 38 -23.67 9.87 -5.98
C ALA A 38 -24.84 8.93 -6.32
N ARG A 39 -26.07 9.45 -6.30
CA ARG A 39 -27.26 8.67 -6.63
C ARG A 39 -27.27 8.17 -8.08
N VAL A 40 -26.88 9.02 -9.04
CA VAL A 40 -26.84 8.63 -10.46
C VAL A 40 -25.78 7.55 -10.67
N LEU A 41 -24.63 7.70 -10.02
CA LEU A 41 -23.53 6.73 -10.05
C LEU A 41 -23.94 5.39 -9.42
N ASP A 42 -24.64 5.38 -8.29
CA ASP A 42 -25.14 4.16 -7.66
C ASP A 42 -26.14 3.42 -8.58
N GLU A 43 -27.07 4.14 -9.19
CA GLU A 43 -28.04 3.58 -10.14
C GLU A 43 -27.37 3.04 -11.41
N LEU A 44 -26.26 3.66 -11.83
CA LEU A 44 -25.45 3.27 -12.98
C LEU A 44 -24.63 1.99 -12.69
N MET A 45 -23.89 1.98 -11.57
CA MET A 45 -23.02 0.87 -11.17
C MET A 45 -23.80 -0.37 -10.75
N LYS A 46 -24.99 -0.20 -10.16
CA LYS A 46 -25.84 -1.32 -9.67
C LYS A 46 -25.12 -2.27 -8.71
N GLY A 47 -24.17 -1.75 -7.93
CA GLY A 47 -23.37 -2.53 -7.00
C GLY A 47 -22.13 -3.20 -7.62
N GLU A 48 -21.90 -3.04 -8.93
CA GLU A 48 -20.65 -3.45 -9.58
C GLU A 48 -19.56 -2.38 -9.40
N ASP A 49 -18.30 -2.78 -9.49
CA ASP A 49 -17.16 -1.84 -9.41
C ASP A 49 -16.61 -1.42 -10.78
N GLN A 50 -17.01 -2.12 -11.85
CA GLN A 50 -16.58 -1.82 -13.21
C GLN A 50 -17.75 -1.80 -14.19
N LEU A 51 -17.78 -0.75 -15.02
CA LEU A 51 -18.62 -0.66 -16.20
C LEU A 51 -17.78 -0.93 -17.45
N THR A 52 -18.09 -2.04 -18.10
CA THR A 52 -17.69 -2.27 -19.48
C THR A 52 -18.91 -1.96 -20.37
N PRO A 53 -18.93 -0.83 -21.10
CA PRO A 53 -20.05 -0.46 -21.96
C PRO A 53 -20.37 -1.57 -22.97
N ARG A 54 -21.65 -1.84 -23.22
CA ARG A 54 -22.09 -2.77 -24.28
C ARG A 54 -21.96 -2.17 -25.70
N GLY A 55 -21.43 -0.95 -25.82
CA GLY A 55 -21.20 -0.19 -27.07
C GLY A 55 -19.76 0.31 -27.16
N SER A 56 -19.48 1.26 -28.06
CA SER A 56 -18.11 1.76 -28.28
C SER A 56 -17.66 2.89 -27.35
N LEU A 57 -18.57 3.55 -26.62
CA LEU A 57 -18.27 4.71 -25.77
C LEU A 57 -19.01 4.63 -24.42
N LEU A 58 -18.39 5.21 -23.39
CA LEU A 58 -18.92 5.34 -22.05
C LEU A 58 -20.14 6.28 -22.01
N HIS A 59 -21.17 5.88 -21.28
CA HIS A 59 -22.36 6.69 -21.03
C HIS A 59 -22.82 6.49 -19.59
N THR A 60 -22.87 7.57 -18.83
CA THR A 60 -23.11 7.62 -17.39
C THR A 60 -24.50 8.17 -17.04
N GLY A 61 -25.13 8.91 -17.97
CA GLY A 61 -26.37 9.65 -17.71
C GLY A 61 -26.15 11.03 -17.10
N ILE A 62 -24.89 11.43 -16.87
CA ILE A 62 -24.48 12.75 -16.41
C ILE A 62 -24.09 13.57 -17.65
N ALA A 63 -24.90 14.55 -18.03
CA ALA A 63 -24.81 15.20 -19.34
C ALA A 63 -23.44 15.83 -19.64
N GLY A 64 -22.85 16.58 -18.69
CA GLY A 64 -21.52 17.17 -18.87
C GLY A 64 -20.43 16.11 -19.03
N PHE A 65 -20.49 15.05 -18.22
CA PHE A 65 -19.53 13.96 -18.25
C PHE A 65 -19.65 13.09 -19.50
N ASP A 66 -20.87 12.86 -19.99
CA ASP A 66 -21.12 12.13 -21.23
C ASP A 66 -20.58 12.88 -22.45
N ALA A 67 -20.67 14.21 -22.45
CA ALA A 67 -20.05 15.03 -23.50
C ALA A 67 -18.51 14.88 -23.48
N ALA A 68 -17.89 14.93 -22.30
CA ALA A 68 -16.46 14.69 -22.13
C ALA A 68 -16.05 13.26 -22.54
N SER A 69 -16.88 12.26 -22.23
CA SER A 69 -16.66 10.86 -22.63
C SER A 69 -16.64 10.70 -24.16
N VAL A 70 -17.52 11.41 -24.88
CA VAL A 70 -17.50 11.43 -26.34
C VAL A 70 -16.26 12.12 -26.89
N GLU A 71 -15.86 13.26 -26.33
CA GLU A 71 -14.69 14.03 -26.77
C GLU A 71 -13.37 13.28 -26.58
N THR A 72 -13.24 12.58 -25.44
CA THR A 72 -12.03 11.81 -25.09
C THR A 72 -12.05 10.39 -25.63
N GLY A 73 -13.14 9.96 -26.27
CA GLY A 73 -13.32 8.59 -26.74
C GLY A 73 -13.34 7.56 -25.61
N ALA A 74 -13.83 7.93 -24.42
CA ALA A 74 -13.82 7.08 -23.24
C ALA A 74 -14.59 5.78 -23.46
N THR A 75 -14.02 4.67 -23.01
CA THR A 75 -14.49 3.31 -23.28
C THR A 75 -14.81 2.50 -22.04
N GLY A 76 -14.47 2.98 -20.85
CA GLY A 76 -14.68 2.26 -19.61
C GLY A 76 -14.64 3.19 -18.40
N MET A 77 -15.29 2.75 -17.34
CA MET A 77 -15.25 3.41 -16.04
C MET A 77 -15.23 2.35 -14.95
N LYS A 78 -14.33 2.49 -13.98
CA LYS A 78 -14.29 1.62 -12.79
C LYS A 78 -14.10 2.48 -11.55
N ARG A 79 -14.55 2.00 -10.39
CA ARG A 79 -14.24 2.66 -9.12
C ARG A 79 -12.74 2.61 -8.84
N VAL A 80 -12.19 3.66 -8.23
CA VAL A 80 -10.83 3.62 -7.65
C VAL A 80 -10.86 2.80 -6.36
N PHE A 81 -11.89 3.01 -5.55
CA PHE A 81 -12.15 2.28 -4.31
C PHE A 81 -13.41 1.44 -4.49
N ARG A 82 -13.28 0.11 -4.44
CA ARG A 82 -14.43 -0.80 -4.59
C ARG A 82 -15.52 -0.55 -3.54
N ASN A 83 -16.68 -1.14 -3.76
CA ASN A 83 -17.71 -1.20 -2.74
C ASN A 83 -17.15 -1.87 -1.47
N GLY A 84 -17.21 -1.17 -0.33
CA GLY A 84 -16.59 -1.64 0.91
C GLY A 84 -17.35 -2.75 1.63
N GLY A 85 -18.41 -3.31 1.04
CA GLY A 85 -19.24 -4.33 1.67
C GLY A 85 -19.76 -3.86 3.04
N LYS A 86 -19.33 -4.55 4.11
CA LYS A 86 -19.66 -4.18 5.50
C LYS A 86 -19.14 -2.79 5.92
N PHE A 87 -18.13 -2.26 5.23
CA PHE A 87 -17.50 -0.97 5.50
C PHE A 87 -18.02 0.19 4.62
N GLU A 88 -18.88 -0.09 3.63
CA GLU A 88 -19.34 0.91 2.64
C GLU A 88 -19.89 2.19 3.29
N ALA A 89 -20.59 2.08 4.43
CA ALA A 89 -21.12 3.25 5.13
C ALA A 89 -20.02 4.19 5.63
N ARG A 90 -18.88 3.66 6.08
CA ARG A 90 -17.70 4.44 6.48
C ARG A 90 -16.99 4.99 5.25
N HIS A 91 -16.82 4.18 4.21
CA HIS A 91 -16.21 4.62 2.94
C HIS A 91 -16.93 5.82 2.32
N ARG A 92 -18.26 5.84 2.38
CA ARG A 92 -19.08 6.97 1.91
C ARG A 92 -18.88 8.25 2.71
N GLN A 93 -18.67 8.16 4.02
CA GLN A 93 -18.34 9.34 4.85
C GLN A 93 -17.02 10.00 4.44
N TRP A 94 -16.12 9.22 3.83
CA TRP A 94 -14.85 9.66 3.27
C TRP A 94 -14.91 10.00 1.78
N GLY A 95 -16.10 9.93 1.16
CA GLY A 95 -16.26 10.23 -0.27
C GLY A 95 -15.58 9.23 -1.21
N LEU A 96 -15.14 8.06 -0.72
CA LEU A 96 -14.41 7.07 -1.54
C LEU A 96 -15.24 6.58 -2.73
N HIS A 97 -16.54 6.41 -2.53
CA HIS A 97 -17.50 6.00 -3.56
C HIS A 97 -17.64 6.98 -4.76
N LEU A 98 -17.05 8.16 -4.70
CA LEU A 98 -17.10 9.18 -5.76
C LEU A 98 -15.91 9.11 -6.72
N TRP A 99 -14.92 8.27 -6.44
CA TRP A 99 -13.69 8.17 -7.21
C TRP A 99 -13.76 7.08 -8.28
N TYR A 100 -13.46 7.46 -9.52
CA TYR A 100 -13.50 6.58 -10.68
C TYR A 100 -12.29 6.74 -11.58
N GLU A 101 -11.79 5.63 -12.11
CA GLU A 101 -10.87 5.57 -13.24
C GLU A 101 -11.65 5.49 -14.54
N VAL A 102 -11.32 6.37 -15.48
CA VAL A 102 -11.94 6.48 -16.80
C VAL A 102 -10.93 6.09 -17.86
N THR A 103 -11.21 5.02 -18.60
CA THR A 103 -10.36 4.56 -19.70
C THR A 103 -10.63 5.41 -20.94
N ILE A 104 -9.71 6.31 -21.31
CA ILE A 104 -9.83 7.18 -22.48
C ILE A 104 -9.50 6.44 -23.79
N GLY A 105 -9.86 7.04 -24.92
CA GLY A 105 -9.66 6.44 -26.24
C GLY A 105 -8.18 6.17 -26.56
N GLN A 106 -7.91 5.08 -27.29
CA GLN A 106 -6.55 4.75 -27.73
C GLN A 106 -5.93 5.91 -28.55
N GLY A 107 -4.75 6.36 -28.15
CA GLY A 107 -4.04 7.46 -28.80
C GLY A 107 -4.53 8.86 -28.41
N GLN A 108 -5.51 8.98 -27.50
CA GLN A 108 -5.92 10.25 -26.93
C GLN A 108 -4.75 10.88 -26.14
N ASP A 109 -4.60 12.20 -26.26
CA ASP A 109 -3.64 12.94 -25.45
C ASP A 109 -4.15 13.08 -24.01
N LEU A 110 -3.37 12.60 -23.04
CA LEU A 110 -3.74 12.60 -21.63
C LEU A 110 -3.97 14.01 -21.10
N GLN A 111 -3.10 14.97 -21.46
CA GLN A 111 -3.25 16.35 -20.99
C GLN A 111 -4.52 16.99 -21.53
N ALA A 112 -4.83 16.78 -22.81
CA ALA A 112 -6.08 17.23 -23.40
C ALA A 112 -7.29 16.59 -22.71
N ALA A 113 -7.25 15.28 -22.44
CA ALA A 113 -8.33 14.60 -21.72
C ALA A 113 -8.52 15.13 -20.30
N LEU A 114 -7.44 15.37 -19.55
CA LEU A 114 -7.50 16.00 -18.23
C LEU A 114 -8.18 17.36 -18.30
N ASN A 115 -7.78 18.21 -19.25
CA ASN A 115 -8.42 19.51 -19.45
C ASN A 115 -9.92 19.38 -19.75
N THR A 116 -10.32 18.41 -20.59
CA THR A 116 -11.73 18.15 -20.88
C THR A 116 -12.51 17.77 -19.61
N TYR A 117 -11.99 16.86 -18.79
CA TYR A 117 -12.67 16.45 -17.55
C TYR A 117 -12.65 17.53 -16.45
N HIS A 118 -11.62 18.37 -16.41
CA HIS A 118 -11.55 19.51 -15.49
C HIS A 118 -12.68 20.54 -15.72
N GLU A 119 -13.15 20.70 -16.95
CA GLU A 119 -14.22 21.64 -17.30
C GLU A 119 -15.64 21.07 -17.06
N VAL A 120 -15.75 19.79 -16.68
CA VAL A 120 -17.04 19.15 -16.40
C VAL A 120 -17.57 19.64 -15.05
N ALA A 121 -18.71 20.32 -15.06
CA ALA A 121 -19.29 20.95 -13.87
C ALA A 121 -19.62 19.95 -12.74
N GLU A 122 -19.86 18.69 -13.08
CA GLU A 122 -20.19 17.60 -12.15
C GLU A 122 -18.95 16.90 -11.55
N VAL A 123 -17.76 17.21 -12.06
CA VAL A 123 -16.48 16.68 -11.57
C VAL A 123 -15.88 17.66 -10.55
N GLU A 124 -15.44 17.14 -9.42
CA GLU A 124 -14.72 17.88 -8.37
C GLU A 124 -13.22 17.90 -8.66
N ILE A 125 -12.65 16.74 -9.00
CA ILE A 125 -11.22 16.55 -9.28
C ILE A 125 -11.07 15.73 -10.55
N ALA A 126 -10.14 16.11 -11.41
CA ALA A 126 -9.62 15.27 -12.48
C ALA A 126 -8.09 15.22 -12.34
N GLU A 127 -7.50 14.03 -12.32
CA GLU A 127 -6.07 13.84 -12.15
C GLU A 127 -5.57 12.67 -13.01
N PRO A 128 -4.28 12.64 -13.39
CA PRO A 128 -3.74 11.46 -14.05
C PRO A 128 -3.62 10.29 -13.07
N HIS A 129 -3.66 9.07 -13.59
CA HIS A 129 -3.32 7.88 -12.82
C HIS A 129 -1.79 7.73 -12.76
N GLY A 130 -1.21 7.78 -11.55
CA GLY A 130 0.23 7.65 -11.33
C GLY A 130 0.76 6.24 -11.60
N VAL A 131 2.03 6.15 -12.02
CA VAL A 131 2.77 4.89 -12.15
C VAL A 131 3.84 4.84 -11.07
N TYR A 132 3.72 3.84 -10.20
CA TYR A 132 4.62 3.63 -9.07
C TYR A 132 5.66 2.55 -9.36
N ARG A 133 6.75 2.57 -8.60
CA ARG A 133 7.89 1.65 -8.73
C ARG A 133 8.39 1.28 -7.35
N LEU A 134 8.93 0.06 -7.24
CA LEU A 134 9.64 -0.34 -6.03
C LEU A 134 10.84 0.58 -5.80
N VAL A 135 11.11 0.88 -4.54
CA VAL A 135 12.34 1.53 -4.10
C VAL A 135 13.37 0.42 -3.90
N ASP A 136 13.87 -0.12 -5.01
CA ASP A 136 14.89 -1.16 -4.99
C ASP A 136 16.30 -0.54 -4.97
N ASP A 137 17.21 -1.11 -4.20
CA ASP A 137 18.63 -0.82 -4.38
C ASP A 137 19.06 -1.65 -5.59
N MET A 138 19.22 -1.00 -6.74
CA MET A 138 19.73 -1.59 -7.98
C MET A 138 21.10 -2.25 -7.72
N GLY A 139 21.10 -3.49 -7.26
CA GLY A 139 22.33 -4.14 -6.79
C GLY A 139 22.20 -5.54 -6.17
N VAL A 140 21.01 -6.01 -5.78
CA VAL A 140 20.86 -7.38 -5.25
C VAL A 140 20.41 -8.37 -6.34
N ASP A 141 21.09 -8.37 -7.48
CA ASP A 141 21.05 -9.50 -8.44
C ASP A 141 21.97 -10.66 -7.97
N MET A 142 22.36 -10.67 -6.70
CA MET A 142 23.26 -11.66 -6.11
C MET A 142 22.89 -11.99 -4.67
N MET A 143 21.81 -12.75 -4.44
CA MET A 143 21.74 -13.79 -3.39
C MET A 143 20.51 -14.67 -3.61
N ARG A 144 20.46 -15.32 -4.78
CA ARG A 144 19.80 -16.63 -4.90
C ARG A 144 20.73 -17.69 -4.29
N GLU A 145 21.25 -17.43 -3.09
CA GLU A 145 22.04 -18.41 -2.37
C GLU A 145 21.11 -19.35 -1.60
N LYS A 146 21.58 -20.59 -1.49
CA LYS A 146 20.85 -21.76 -1.00
C LYS A 146 20.19 -21.48 0.35
N PRO A 147 19.06 -22.14 0.68
CA PRO A 147 18.45 -22.02 2.00
C PRO A 147 19.53 -22.25 3.06
N MET A 148 19.69 -21.28 3.95
CA MET A 148 20.52 -21.42 5.15
C MET A 148 19.84 -22.45 6.06
N MET A 149 19.97 -23.72 5.70
CA MET A 149 19.49 -24.86 6.48
C MET A 149 20.41 -25.07 7.68
N ALA A 150 19.77 -25.05 8.86
CA ALA A 150 20.15 -25.57 10.16
C ALA A 150 21.67 -25.80 10.39
N ALA A 151 22.30 -24.89 11.13
CA ALA A 151 23.48 -25.25 11.88
C ALA A 151 23.08 -26.33 12.93
N SER A 152 23.81 -27.44 12.94
CA SER A 152 23.58 -28.57 13.82
C SER A 152 23.51 -28.15 15.29
N ALA A 153 22.47 -28.66 15.97
CA ALA A 153 22.19 -28.59 17.40
C ALA A 153 23.42 -28.26 18.28
N ALA A 154 23.46 -27.02 18.77
CA ALA A 154 24.21 -26.64 19.95
C ALA A 154 23.23 -26.13 21.01
N THR A 155 22.87 -27.05 21.90
CA THR A 155 22.37 -26.85 23.28
C THR A 155 21.58 -25.58 23.57
N ASN A 156 20.25 -25.76 23.57
CA ASN A 156 19.28 -25.17 24.50
C ASN A 156 19.86 -24.14 25.49
N SER A 157 19.76 -22.86 25.13
CA SER A 157 19.82 -21.75 26.07
C SER A 157 18.75 -20.75 25.65
N MET A 158 17.51 -20.96 26.10
CA MET A 158 16.60 -19.83 26.29
C MET A 158 17.31 -18.84 27.22
N VAL A 159 17.38 -17.55 26.90
CA VAL A 159 16.37 -16.51 27.19
C VAL A 159 16.97 -15.17 26.72
N ILE A 160 16.20 -14.28 26.10
CA ILE A 160 16.43 -12.83 26.31
C ILE A 160 15.55 -12.47 27.51
N PRO A 161 16.16 -12.25 28.70
CA PRO A 161 16.85 -10.98 28.95
C PRO A 161 18.37 -11.04 28.74
N GLY A 162 18.87 -10.26 27.78
CA GLY A 162 20.29 -9.98 27.56
C GLY A 162 21.06 -10.92 26.61
N GLY A 163 20.38 -11.79 25.85
CA GLY A 163 21.00 -12.73 24.90
C GLY A 163 20.95 -12.26 23.44
N THR A 164 21.94 -12.66 22.65
CA THR A 164 21.93 -12.55 21.18
C THR A 164 20.88 -13.50 20.59
N PRO A 165 20.07 -13.11 19.59
CA PRO A 165 19.16 -14.03 18.92
C PRO A 165 19.86 -15.30 18.43
N ASN A 166 19.17 -16.45 18.50
CA ASN A 166 19.75 -17.74 18.12
C ASN A 166 19.75 -18.00 16.59
N ASP A 167 19.28 -17.02 15.82
CA ASP A 167 19.10 -17.09 14.37
C ASP A 167 20.47 -17.09 13.65
N PRO A 168 20.75 -18.07 12.77
CA PRO A 168 22.09 -18.24 12.16
C PRO A 168 22.60 -17.02 11.37
N GLY A 169 21.68 -16.22 10.82
CA GLY A 169 21.96 -15.03 10.03
C GLY A 169 22.12 -13.75 10.87
N TYR A 170 21.79 -13.74 12.17
CA TYR A 170 21.76 -12.53 12.99
C TYR A 170 23.07 -11.74 12.96
N ASN A 171 24.22 -12.43 12.98
CA ASN A 171 25.54 -11.79 12.98
C ASN A 171 25.86 -11.00 11.68
N GLN A 172 25.05 -11.15 10.63
CA GLN A 172 25.16 -10.40 9.37
C GLN A 172 24.27 -9.14 9.37
N GLN A 173 23.32 -9.04 10.30
CA GLN A 173 22.34 -7.95 10.39
C GLN A 173 22.89 -6.77 11.18
N TRP A 174 23.86 -6.07 10.58
CA TRP A 174 24.54 -4.91 11.19
C TRP A 174 23.57 -3.80 11.64
N GLY A 175 22.39 -3.70 11.01
CA GLY A 175 21.38 -2.70 11.30
C GLY A 175 20.84 -2.79 12.74
N PHE A 176 20.72 -4.00 13.30
CA PHE A 176 20.19 -4.18 14.65
C PHE A 176 21.08 -3.59 15.75
N PRO A 177 22.41 -3.84 15.75
CA PRO A 177 23.32 -3.10 16.61
C PRO A 177 23.27 -1.58 16.39
N ALA A 178 23.06 -1.11 15.15
CA ALA A 178 23.05 0.31 14.84
C ALA A 178 21.83 1.07 15.40
N ILE A 179 20.71 0.37 15.64
CA ILE A 179 19.47 0.94 16.19
C ILE A 179 19.24 0.54 17.67
N ASP A 180 20.27 0.00 18.34
CA ASP A 180 20.17 -0.48 19.73
C ASP A 180 19.03 -1.52 19.93
N ALA A 181 18.80 -2.39 18.93
CA ALA A 181 17.68 -3.34 18.93
C ALA A 181 17.72 -4.30 20.13
N ALA A 182 18.91 -4.72 20.57
CA ALA A 182 19.05 -5.60 21.71
C ALA A 182 18.48 -4.98 23.01
N GLN A 183 18.71 -3.69 23.21
CA GLN A 183 18.17 -2.94 24.35
C GLN A 183 16.66 -2.72 24.21
N ALA A 184 16.16 -2.52 23.01
CA ALA A 184 14.71 -2.42 22.75
C ALA A 184 14.01 -3.77 23.05
N TRP A 185 14.59 -4.89 22.64
CA TRP A 185 14.06 -6.24 22.85
C TRP A 185 14.07 -6.68 24.32
N GLU A 186 14.81 -6.02 25.20
CA GLU A 186 14.67 -6.22 26.66
C GLU A 186 13.33 -5.66 27.18
N LEU A 187 12.71 -4.73 26.44
CA LEU A 187 11.43 -4.11 26.78
C LEU A 187 10.26 -4.75 26.03
N GLU A 188 10.40 -4.91 24.72
CA GLU A 188 9.37 -5.43 23.83
C GLU A 188 10.00 -6.03 22.57
N THR A 189 9.59 -7.24 22.19
CA THR A 189 10.06 -7.96 20.99
C THR A 189 9.05 -7.95 19.85
N GLY A 190 7.85 -7.43 20.09
CA GLY A 190 6.71 -7.48 19.20
C GLY A 190 5.50 -8.07 19.94
N HIS A 191 4.30 -7.76 19.46
CA HIS A 191 3.08 -8.27 20.04
C HIS A 191 2.06 -8.60 18.96
N THR A 192 1.41 -9.76 19.09
CA THR A 192 0.45 -10.31 18.11
C THR A 192 -0.76 -9.43 17.81
N SER A 193 -1.07 -8.46 18.67
CA SER A 193 -2.15 -7.49 18.43
C SER A 193 -1.76 -6.37 17.47
N VAL A 194 -0.47 -6.21 17.16
CA VAL A 194 0.01 -5.23 16.18
C VAL A 194 0.05 -5.89 14.82
N VAL A 195 -0.76 -5.39 13.91
CA VAL A 195 -0.77 -5.82 12.50
C VAL A 195 -0.02 -4.78 11.67
N VAL A 196 0.94 -5.24 10.85
CA VAL A 196 1.69 -4.43 9.91
C VAL A 196 1.32 -4.85 8.50
N ALA A 197 0.71 -3.94 7.74
CA ALA A 197 0.49 -4.11 6.32
C ALA A 197 1.80 -3.91 5.55
N ILE A 198 2.18 -4.91 4.77
CA ILE A 198 3.31 -4.86 3.85
C ILE A 198 2.75 -4.65 2.45
N GLU A 199 2.74 -3.40 2.01
CA GLU A 199 2.27 -3.01 0.68
C GLU A 199 3.44 -3.06 -0.31
N ASP A 200 3.54 -4.17 -1.05
CA ASP A 200 4.72 -4.50 -1.84
C ASP A 200 4.40 -5.53 -2.95
N GLN A 201 5.36 -6.36 -3.35
CA GLN A 201 5.17 -7.43 -4.33
C GLN A 201 4.37 -8.64 -3.77
N GLY A 202 4.35 -8.81 -2.45
CA GLY A 202 3.76 -9.95 -1.75
C GLY A 202 4.79 -10.70 -0.90
N VAL A 203 4.35 -11.20 0.24
CA VAL A 203 5.19 -11.90 1.23
C VAL A 203 5.07 -13.42 1.02
N ASP A 204 6.20 -14.13 1.06
CA ASP A 204 6.21 -15.60 1.15
C ASP A 204 5.67 -16.05 2.52
N TYR A 205 4.34 -16.17 2.59
CA TYR A 205 3.61 -16.56 3.79
C TYR A 205 3.91 -18.00 4.25
N ASN A 206 4.57 -18.82 3.42
CA ASN A 206 5.02 -20.16 3.76
C ASN A 206 6.52 -20.23 4.10
N HIS A 207 7.22 -19.08 4.11
CA HIS A 207 8.64 -19.07 4.43
C HIS A 207 8.84 -19.55 5.88
N PRO A 208 9.77 -20.48 6.16
CA PRO A 208 9.95 -21.07 7.49
C PRO A 208 10.29 -20.07 8.59
N ASP A 209 10.73 -18.88 8.21
CA ASP A 209 11.13 -17.79 9.10
C ASP A 209 10.09 -16.65 9.18
N LEU A 210 8.92 -16.82 8.55
CA LEU A 210 7.84 -15.82 8.52
C LEU A 210 6.46 -16.40 8.82
N ALA A 211 6.24 -17.69 8.54
CA ALA A 211 4.92 -18.31 8.57
C ALA A 211 4.19 -18.15 9.91
N GLY A 212 4.89 -18.16 11.04
CA GLY A 212 4.34 -17.94 12.37
C GLY A 212 3.95 -16.48 12.63
N ASN A 213 4.50 -15.52 11.91
CA ASN A 213 4.20 -14.10 12.04
C ASN A 213 3.29 -13.54 10.95
N MET A 214 2.71 -14.40 10.09
CA MET A 214 1.71 -13.94 9.12
C MET A 214 0.37 -13.60 9.80
N TRP A 215 -0.23 -12.49 9.38
CA TRP A 215 -1.63 -12.17 9.69
C TRP A 215 -2.55 -13.13 8.94
N THR A 216 -3.68 -13.46 9.55
CA THR A 216 -4.73 -14.27 8.93
C THR A 216 -6.09 -13.61 9.09
N ASN A 217 -6.85 -13.48 8.02
CA ASN A 217 -8.27 -13.15 8.11
C ASN A 217 -9.02 -14.36 8.69
N THR A 218 -9.41 -14.28 9.97
CA THR A 218 -10.11 -15.39 10.64
C THR A 218 -11.59 -15.45 10.28
N ASP A 219 -12.12 -14.43 9.63
CA ASP A 219 -13.50 -14.38 9.16
C ASP A 219 -13.67 -14.99 7.76
N GLU A 220 -12.57 -15.36 7.10
CA GLU A 220 -12.52 -16.02 5.78
C GLU A 220 -12.29 -17.53 5.85
N ILE A 221 -12.95 -18.28 4.96
CA ILE A 221 -12.66 -19.71 4.74
C ILE A 221 -11.77 -19.81 3.49
N PRO A 222 -10.48 -20.17 3.63
CA PRO A 222 -9.53 -20.06 2.53
C PRO A 222 -9.84 -20.99 1.35
N ASN A 223 -9.82 -20.42 0.14
CA ASN A 223 -9.97 -21.10 -1.16
C ASN A 223 -11.38 -21.68 -1.40
N ASN A 224 -12.42 -21.06 -0.86
CA ASN A 224 -13.80 -21.45 -1.13
C ASN A 224 -14.42 -20.65 -2.30
N GLY A 225 -13.76 -19.59 -2.76
CA GLY A 225 -14.22 -18.71 -3.84
C GLY A 225 -15.37 -17.79 -3.43
N VAL A 226 -15.52 -17.50 -2.14
CA VAL A 226 -16.56 -16.67 -1.54
C VAL A 226 -15.88 -15.60 -0.68
N ASP A 227 -16.46 -14.40 -0.69
CA ASP A 227 -16.18 -13.36 0.32
C ASP A 227 -17.09 -13.68 1.53
N ASP A 228 -16.54 -14.41 2.50
CA ASP A 228 -17.27 -14.95 3.64
C ASP A 228 -17.55 -13.87 4.70
N ASP A 229 -16.66 -12.88 4.78
CA ASP A 229 -16.74 -11.81 5.75
C ASP A 229 -17.46 -10.54 5.23
N ASN A 230 -17.83 -10.54 3.93
CA ASN A 230 -18.49 -9.48 3.18
C ASN A 230 -17.72 -8.15 3.25
N ASN A 231 -16.40 -8.19 3.04
CA ASN A 231 -15.52 -7.01 2.98
C ASN A 231 -15.24 -6.52 1.54
N GLY A 232 -15.70 -7.25 0.51
CA GLY A 232 -15.47 -6.94 -0.90
C GLY A 232 -14.25 -7.64 -1.53
N TYR A 233 -13.62 -8.56 -0.80
CA TYR A 233 -12.42 -9.28 -1.21
C TYR A 233 -12.67 -10.78 -1.02
N VAL A 234 -12.48 -11.56 -2.08
CA VAL A 234 -12.69 -13.01 -2.05
C VAL A 234 -11.40 -13.71 -1.65
N ASP A 235 -11.49 -14.63 -0.68
CA ASP A 235 -10.39 -15.49 -0.22
C ASP A 235 -9.13 -14.70 0.27
N ASP A 236 -9.29 -13.53 0.91
CA ASP A 236 -8.23 -12.64 1.38
C ASP A 236 -7.53 -13.12 2.68
N TYR A 237 -7.20 -14.41 2.74
CA TYR A 237 -6.79 -15.08 3.98
C TYR A 237 -5.47 -14.57 4.59
N TYR A 238 -4.47 -14.21 3.79
CA TYR A 238 -3.18 -13.64 4.27
C TYR A 238 -3.04 -12.14 3.95
N GLY A 239 -4.11 -11.53 3.45
CA GLY A 239 -4.11 -10.25 2.74
C GLY A 239 -4.66 -10.43 1.33
N TYR A 240 -4.42 -9.46 0.46
CA TYR A 240 -5.01 -9.43 -0.88
C TYR A 240 -4.00 -9.05 -1.96
N ASN A 241 -4.22 -9.57 -3.18
CA ASN A 241 -3.43 -9.24 -4.36
C ASN A 241 -4.17 -8.22 -5.22
N PHE A 242 -3.91 -6.94 -4.96
CA PHE A 242 -4.47 -5.81 -5.70
C PHE A 242 -3.98 -5.74 -7.14
N GLY A 243 -2.74 -6.17 -7.41
CA GLY A 243 -2.20 -6.20 -8.77
C GLY A 243 -2.99 -7.10 -9.71
N ASN A 244 -3.50 -8.24 -9.22
CA ASN A 244 -4.27 -9.21 -10.00
C ASN A 244 -5.75 -9.33 -9.58
N ASP A 245 -6.18 -8.49 -8.65
CA ASP A 245 -7.52 -8.47 -8.05
C ASP A 245 -8.03 -9.85 -7.60
N ASN A 246 -7.32 -10.50 -6.66
CA ASN A 246 -7.74 -11.76 -6.03
C ASN A 246 -7.05 -12.03 -4.68
N GLY A 247 -7.54 -13.00 -3.91
CA GLY A 247 -6.94 -13.43 -2.64
C GLY A 247 -5.62 -14.21 -2.74
N ASN A 248 -5.13 -14.52 -3.95
CA ASN A 248 -3.88 -15.27 -4.12
C ASN A 248 -2.66 -14.33 -4.09
N ILE A 249 -1.98 -14.28 -2.94
CA ILE A 249 -0.75 -13.50 -2.76
C ILE A 249 0.33 -13.94 -3.76
N ALA A 250 0.79 -12.99 -4.59
CA ALA A 250 1.89 -13.20 -5.51
C ALA A 250 3.21 -13.15 -4.72
N ILE A 251 3.74 -14.29 -4.31
CA ILE A 251 5.00 -14.34 -3.57
C ILE A 251 6.15 -13.80 -4.44
N ASP A 252 6.86 -12.79 -3.94
CA ASP A 252 8.06 -12.25 -4.60
C ASP A 252 9.14 -11.86 -3.56
N PHE A 253 10.35 -11.63 -4.05
CA PHE A 253 11.53 -11.40 -3.24
C PHE A 253 11.46 -10.10 -2.44
N HIS A 254 11.06 -8.98 -3.06
CA HIS A 254 11.13 -7.67 -2.40
C HIS A 254 10.20 -7.60 -1.18
N GLY A 255 8.93 -7.98 -1.35
CA GLY A 255 7.95 -8.02 -0.27
C GLY A 255 8.35 -9.00 0.84
N THR A 256 8.90 -10.16 0.48
CA THR A 256 9.41 -11.14 1.46
C THR A 256 10.61 -10.59 2.25
N HIS A 257 11.53 -9.88 1.60
CA HIS A 257 12.68 -9.26 2.26
C HIS A 257 12.27 -8.14 3.22
N VAL A 258 11.31 -7.30 2.79
CA VAL A 258 10.70 -6.26 3.62
C VAL A 258 10.00 -6.90 4.84
N GLY A 259 9.14 -7.90 4.61
CA GLY A 259 8.47 -8.65 5.68
C GLY A 259 9.45 -9.29 6.66
N GLY A 260 10.54 -9.88 6.17
CA GLY A 260 11.63 -10.42 7.00
C GLY A 260 12.29 -9.38 7.89
N THR A 261 12.57 -8.19 7.36
CA THR A 261 13.16 -7.09 8.15
C THR A 261 12.22 -6.64 9.27
N VAL A 262 10.91 -6.63 9.01
CA VAL A 262 9.90 -6.27 10.00
C VAL A 262 9.73 -7.38 11.05
N ALA A 263 9.47 -8.62 10.63
CA ALA A 263 9.00 -9.67 11.53
C ALA A 263 9.43 -11.09 11.16
N ALA A 264 10.63 -11.29 10.62
CA ALA A 264 11.23 -12.63 10.68
C ALA A 264 11.19 -13.17 12.13
N GLU A 265 10.84 -14.44 12.29
CA GLU A 265 10.61 -15.09 13.58
C GLU A 265 11.91 -15.20 14.40
N THR A 266 12.22 -14.18 15.17
CA THR A 266 13.41 -14.13 16.01
C THR A 266 13.41 -15.29 17.03
N ASN A 267 14.59 -15.90 17.23
CA ASN A 267 14.83 -17.04 18.14
C ASN A 267 14.21 -18.39 17.73
N ASN A 268 13.84 -18.59 16.47
CA ASN A 268 13.33 -19.88 15.99
C ASN A 268 14.46 -20.83 15.50
N GLY A 269 15.72 -20.35 15.46
CA GLY A 269 16.89 -21.11 15.00
C GLY A 269 16.99 -21.24 13.47
N VAL A 270 16.24 -20.43 12.74
CA VAL A 270 16.16 -20.36 11.27
C VAL A 270 16.59 -18.97 10.83
N GLY A 271 17.07 -18.85 9.59
CA GLY A 271 17.24 -17.56 8.91
C GLY A 271 17.82 -16.42 9.74
N VAL A 272 17.03 -15.37 9.94
CA VAL A 272 17.40 -14.05 10.46
C VAL A 272 16.42 -13.58 11.52
N ALA A 273 16.79 -12.56 12.30
CA ALA A 273 15.85 -11.92 13.22
C ALA A 273 15.06 -10.81 12.52
N GLY A 274 13.81 -10.58 12.95
CA GLY A 274 12.99 -9.43 12.58
C GLY A 274 13.06 -8.33 13.64
N THR A 275 12.79 -7.08 13.24
CA THR A 275 12.73 -5.93 14.15
C THR A 275 11.71 -6.14 15.28
N ALA A 276 10.55 -6.70 14.94
CA ALA A 276 9.46 -7.02 15.87
C ALA A 276 9.00 -8.48 15.69
N GLY A 277 9.98 -9.37 15.50
CA GLY A 277 9.79 -10.80 15.22
C GLY A 277 9.29 -11.65 16.38
N GLY A 278 9.20 -11.09 17.59
CA GLY A 278 8.85 -11.80 18.82
C GLY A 278 10.04 -12.43 19.52
N SER A 279 9.75 -13.28 20.51
CA SER A 279 10.73 -13.99 21.33
C SER A 279 10.97 -15.43 20.89
N GLY A 280 10.35 -15.85 19.77
CA GLY A 280 10.32 -17.24 19.28
C GLY A 280 9.15 -18.05 19.84
N ASN A 281 8.18 -17.39 20.49
CA ASN A 281 7.01 -18.03 21.09
C ASN A 281 5.69 -17.66 20.38
N ASN A 282 5.78 -17.34 19.07
CA ASN A 282 4.66 -16.88 18.26
C ASN A 282 3.99 -15.60 18.82
N ASP A 283 4.81 -14.71 19.35
CA ASP A 283 4.43 -13.45 19.99
C ASP A 283 4.84 -12.21 19.18
N GLY A 284 5.45 -12.37 18.01
CA GLY A 284 5.78 -11.28 17.09
C GLY A 284 4.55 -10.56 16.53
N VAL A 285 4.81 -9.44 15.85
CA VAL A 285 3.76 -8.72 15.10
C VAL A 285 3.20 -9.57 13.97
N ARG A 286 2.03 -9.19 13.45
CA ARG A 286 1.37 -9.92 12.36
C ARG A 286 1.50 -9.18 11.02
N LEU A 287 2.06 -9.85 10.02
CA LEU A 287 2.27 -9.28 8.68
C LEU A 287 1.06 -9.55 7.79
N MET A 288 0.38 -8.50 7.33
CA MET A 288 -0.68 -8.56 6.33
C MET A 288 -0.07 -8.25 4.96
N SER A 289 -0.16 -9.19 4.01
CA SER A 289 0.49 -9.04 2.71
C SER A 289 -0.43 -8.35 1.70
N LEU A 290 -0.08 -7.16 1.24
CA LEU A 290 -0.84 -6.41 0.25
C LEU A 290 -0.02 -6.34 -1.05
N SER A 291 -0.31 -7.23 -2.00
CA SER A 291 0.43 -7.26 -3.28
C SER A 291 -0.11 -6.20 -4.23
N THR A 292 0.54 -5.03 -4.29
CA THR A 292 0.27 -3.96 -5.28
C THR A 292 1.20 -4.04 -6.49
N PHE A 293 2.28 -4.80 -6.35
CA PHE A 293 3.14 -5.28 -7.43
C PHE A 293 3.02 -6.82 -7.50
N GLY A 294 3.04 -7.47 -8.67
CA GLY A 294 3.15 -8.94 -8.70
C GLY A 294 2.77 -9.61 -10.03
N ASN A 295 3.47 -10.71 -10.38
CA ASN A 295 3.19 -11.56 -11.56
C ASN A 295 2.93 -10.83 -12.90
N GLY A 296 3.54 -9.65 -13.09
CA GLY A 296 3.40 -8.83 -14.30
C GLY A 296 2.21 -7.87 -14.32
N ALA A 297 1.48 -7.73 -13.20
CA ALA A 297 0.43 -6.74 -13.02
C ALA A 297 0.74 -5.82 -11.81
N GLN A 298 0.25 -4.59 -11.86
CA GLN A 298 0.41 -3.56 -10.83
C GLN A 298 -0.90 -2.79 -10.70
N GLY A 299 -1.29 -2.45 -9.46
CA GLY A 299 -2.53 -1.72 -9.24
C GLY A 299 -3.01 -1.75 -7.79
N GLY A 300 -4.05 -0.94 -7.52
CA GLY A 300 -4.72 -0.86 -6.23
C GLY A 300 -3.87 -0.32 -5.08
N PHE A 301 -2.86 0.49 -5.38
CA PHE A 301 -2.05 1.20 -4.38
C PHE A 301 -2.91 1.98 -3.39
N ASP A 302 -3.85 2.78 -3.89
CA ASP A 302 -4.74 3.56 -3.03
C ASP A 302 -5.69 2.65 -2.24
N GLU A 303 -6.18 1.58 -2.88
CA GLU A 303 -7.15 0.67 -2.29
C GLU A 303 -6.55 -0.19 -1.15
N ALA A 304 -5.26 -0.51 -1.24
CA ALA A 304 -4.54 -1.27 -0.22
C ALA A 304 -4.55 -0.56 1.15
N PHE A 305 -4.43 0.77 1.19
CA PHE A 305 -4.58 1.55 2.43
C PHE A 305 -5.98 1.41 3.05
N ILE A 306 -7.02 1.40 2.21
CA ILE A 306 -8.40 1.25 2.68
C ILE A 306 -8.59 -0.14 3.31
N TYR A 307 -8.19 -1.19 2.58
CA TYR A 307 -8.24 -2.57 3.05
C TYR A 307 -7.46 -2.76 4.35
N ALA A 308 -6.25 -2.22 4.43
CA ALA A 308 -5.38 -2.35 5.59
C ALA A 308 -6.03 -1.76 6.85
N ALA A 309 -6.59 -0.56 6.73
CA ALA A 309 -7.27 0.10 7.84
C ALA A 309 -8.53 -0.67 8.27
N ASP A 310 -9.29 -1.15 7.30
CA ASP A 310 -10.53 -1.90 7.54
C ASP A 310 -10.27 -3.24 8.23
N ASN A 311 -9.16 -3.89 7.90
CA ASN A 311 -8.73 -5.16 8.49
C ASN A 311 -7.79 -5.00 9.69
N GLY A 312 -7.69 -3.80 10.25
CA GLY A 312 -7.07 -3.55 11.56
C GLY A 312 -5.54 -3.46 11.54
N ALA A 313 -4.91 -3.15 10.41
CA ALA A 313 -3.49 -2.80 10.39
C ALA A 313 -3.25 -1.51 11.19
N ALA A 314 -2.20 -1.53 12.02
CA ALA A 314 -1.73 -0.37 12.77
C ALA A 314 -0.67 0.42 12.01
N ILE A 315 0.11 -0.27 11.18
CA ILE A 315 1.21 0.31 10.42
C ILE A 315 1.06 -0.15 8.97
N SER A 316 1.18 0.78 8.02
CA SER A 316 1.39 0.49 6.60
C SER A 316 2.85 0.75 6.26
N GLN A 317 3.56 -0.28 5.80
CA GLN A 317 4.94 -0.23 5.34
C GLN A 317 4.95 -0.21 3.81
N ASN A 318 5.63 0.79 3.25
CA ASN A 318 5.62 1.06 1.81
C ASN A 318 7.05 1.25 1.29
N SER A 319 7.59 0.23 0.63
CA SER A 319 8.92 0.28 0.00
C SER A 319 8.83 0.57 -1.50
N TRP A 320 7.99 1.53 -1.85
CA TRP A 320 7.71 1.95 -3.22
C TRP A 320 7.49 3.45 -3.27
N GLY A 321 7.56 4.02 -4.47
CA GLY A 321 7.36 5.44 -4.69
C GLY A 321 7.22 5.79 -6.16
N GLY A 322 7.27 7.07 -6.47
CA GLY A 322 7.08 7.60 -7.81
C GLY A 322 5.65 8.05 -8.07
N GLY A 323 5.29 8.13 -9.35
CA GLY A 323 4.11 8.88 -9.76
C GLY A 323 4.25 10.37 -9.47
N ALA A 324 3.15 11.09 -9.53
CA ALA A 324 3.06 12.45 -9.02
C ALA A 324 1.97 12.52 -7.95
N GLN A 325 1.86 13.70 -7.34
CA GLN A 325 0.83 13.98 -6.35
C GLN A 325 -0.55 13.56 -6.87
N SER A 326 -1.26 12.78 -6.06
CA SER A 326 -2.57 12.20 -6.36
C SER A 326 -3.48 12.41 -5.15
N ALA A 327 -4.57 13.14 -5.34
CA ALA A 327 -5.56 13.37 -4.31
C ALA A 327 -6.31 12.08 -3.96
N ALA A 328 -6.44 11.12 -4.90
CA ALA A 328 -6.97 9.79 -4.58
C ALA A 328 -6.06 9.06 -3.58
N LEU A 329 -4.75 9.04 -3.82
CA LEU A 329 -3.79 8.37 -2.95
C LEU A 329 -3.71 9.05 -1.57
N GLU A 330 -3.62 10.39 -1.55
CA GLU A 330 -3.62 11.16 -0.30
C GLU A 330 -4.90 10.92 0.52
N ASN A 331 -6.08 10.85 -0.12
CA ASN A 331 -7.34 10.54 0.55
C ASN A 331 -7.33 9.11 1.14
N ALA A 332 -6.66 8.16 0.50
CA ALA A 332 -6.52 6.80 1.01
C ALA A 332 -5.53 6.70 2.18
N ILE A 333 -4.41 7.41 2.10
CA ILE A 333 -3.44 7.54 3.20
C ILE A 333 -4.12 8.19 4.41
N ASP A 334 -4.86 9.28 4.22
CA ASP A 334 -5.60 9.95 5.28
C ASP A 334 -6.67 9.04 5.89
N TYR A 335 -7.35 8.23 5.07
CA TYR A 335 -8.29 7.21 5.55
C TYR A 335 -7.59 6.21 6.47
N PHE A 336 -6.41 5.71 6.08
CA PHE A 336 -5.64 4.79 6.91
C PHE A 336 -5.19 5.45 8.22
N ILE A 337 -4.64 6.66 8.15
CA ILE A 337 -4.20 7.41 9.33
C ILE A 337 -5.35 7.62 10.32
N ALA A 338 -6.56 7.87 9.83
CA ALA A 338 -7.71 8.11 10.71
C ALA A 338 -8.42 6.84 11.21
N ASN A 339 -8.41 5.75 10.44
CA ASN A 339 -9.24 4.56 10.70
C ASN A 339 -8.46 3.27 10.97
N GLY A 340 -7.15 3.26 10.72
CA GLY A 340 -6.26 2.18 11.09
C GLY A 340 -5.99 2.13 12.59
N GLY A 341 -4.96 1.39 12.98
CA GLY A 341 -4.50 1.30 14.36
C GLY A 341 -4.82 -0.01 15.07
N GLY A 342 -5.68 -0.87 14.50
CA GLY A 342 -5.92 -2.23 14.97
C GLY A 342 -6.41 -2.38 16.42
N GLY A 343 -6.86 -1.30 17.04
CA GLY A 343 -7.19 -1.24 18.47
C GLY A 343 -5.96 -1.12 19.40
N VAL A 344 -4.74 -1.05 18.86
CA VAL A 344 -3.50 -0.82 19.62
C VAL A 344 -3.09 0.66 19.65
N MET A 345 -3.63 1.48 18.75
CA MET A 345 -3.42 2.93 18.71
C MET A 345 -4.63 3.66 18.10
N ASP A 346 -4.77 4.95 18.44
CA ASP A 346 -5.77 5.85 17.85
C ASP A 346 -5.24 6.37 16.50
N GLY A 347 -5.65 5.72 15.41
CA GLY A 347 -5.18 6.00 14.05
C GLY A 347 -4.03 5.10 13.61
N GLY A 348 -3.66 5.17 12.33
CA GLY A 348 -2.59 4.36 11.73
C GLY A 348 -1.32 5.15 11.44
N LEU A 349 -0.18 4.44 11.36
CA LEU A 349 1.09 5.01 10.89
C LEU A 349 1.38 4.56 9.46
N VAL A 350 1.71 5.50 8.59
CA VAL A 350 2.10 5.23 7.20
C VAL A 350 3.58 5.54 7.04
N VAL A 351 4.37 4.52 6.72
CA VAL A 351 5.82 4.61 6.60
C VAL A 351 6.22 4.35 5.16
N PHE A 352 6.98 5.28 4.57
CA PHE A 352 7.49 5.19 3.22
C PHE A 352 9.01 5.27 3.18
N ALA A 353 9.63 4.53 2.27
CA ALA A 353 11.01 4.77 1.89
C ALA A 353 11.14 6.11 1.15
N ALA A 354 12.16 6.91 1.47
CA ALA A 354 12.36 8.23 0.85
C ALA A 354 12.69 8.15 -0.66
N GLY A 355 13.15 7.00 -1.16
CA GLY A 355 13.54 6.77 -2.55
C GLY A 355 15.06 6.75 -2.78
N ASN A 356 15.47 6.34 -3.99
CA ASN A 356 16.85 5.94 -4.33
C ASN A 356 17.49 6.80 -5.45
N ASP A 357 17.14 8.08 -5.56
CA ASP A 357 17.56 8.96 -6.65
C ASP A 357 18.65 9.96 -6.27
N ASN A 358 19.14 9.92 -5.03
CA ASN A 358 20.02 10.93 -4.43
C ASN A 358 19.48 12.36 -4.63
N SER A 359 18.18 12.53 -4.41
CA SER A 359 17.45 13.76 -4.67
C SER A 359 16.90 14.36 -3.39
N SER A 360 16.81 15.71 -3.38
CA SER A 360 16.06 16.44 -2.37
C SER A 360 14.74 17.01 -2.82
N ASN A 361 14.35 16.72 -4.05
CA ASN A 361 13.08 17.17 -4.61
C ASN A 361 11.93 16.34 -3.98
N PRO A 362 10.99 16.96 -3.23
CA PRO A 362 9.87 16.24 -2.64
C PRO A 362 8.99 15.56 -3.70
N ASN A 363 8.92 16.08 -4.93
CA ASN A 363 8.14 15.43 -6.00
C ASN A 363 8.72 14.06 -6.40
N ILE A 364 10.04 13.89 -6.27
CA ILE A 364 10.70 12.60 -6.53
C ILE A 364 10.48 11.64 -5.35
N GLY A 365 10.40 12.18 -4.13
CA GLY A 365 10.14 11.41 -2.92
C GLY A 365 8.67 11.08 -2.67
N TYR A 366 7.75 11.42 -3.57
CA TYR A 366 6.33 11.07 -3.39
C TYR A 366 6.14 9.54 -3.51
N PRO A 367 5.27 8.90 -2.70
CA PRO A 367 4.40 9.47 -1.66
C PRO A 367 5.06 9.76 -0.30
N ALA A 368 6.32 9.37 -0.07
CA ALA A 368 7.00 9.61 1.20
C ALA A 368 6.99 11.10 1.61
N SER A 369 7.12 12.01 0.65
CA SER A 369 7.09 13.46 0.90
C SER A 369 5.72 14.04 1.27
N TYR A 370 4.65 13.24 1.23
CA TYR A 370 3.35 13.63 1.73
C TYR A 370 3.42 13.77 3.25
N SER A 371 3.24 14.99 3.76
CA SER A 371 3.58 15.35 5.15
C SER A 371 2.96 14.48 6.26
N PRO A 372 1.77 13.86 6.11
CA PRO A 372 1.25 12.90 7.08
C PRO A 372 1.99 11.56 7.17
N CYS A 373 2.79 11.20 6.16
CA CYS A 373 3.62 9.99 6.15
C CYS A 373 4.92 10.20 6.95
N ILE A 374 5.52 9.08 7.37
CA ILE A 374 6.88 9.04 7.89
C ILE A 374 7.82 8.66 6.74
N ALA A 375 8.73 9.56 6.36
CA ALA A 375 9.65 9.37 5.25
C ALA A 375 11.04 8.92 5.73
N VAL A 376 11.44 7.70 5.37
CA VAL A 376 12.65 7.06 5.92
C VAL A 376 13.80 7.07 4.91
N ALA A 377 14.91 7.72 5.25
CA ALA A 377 16.16 7.64 4.48
C ALA A 377 16.99 6.38 4.80
N ASN A 378 17.80 5.95 3.83
CA ASN A 378 18.70 4.81 3.99
C ASN A 378 20.10 5.27 4.48
N LEU A 379 20.65 4.54 5.45
CA LEU A 379 21.98 4.75 6.03
C LEU A 379 22.88 3.54 5.77
N GLN A 380 24.19 3.79 5.66
CA GLN A 380 25.20 2.72 5.58
C GLN A 380 25.71 2.33 6.98
N GLN A 381 26.55 1.31 7.05
CA GLN A 381 27.12 0.78 8.31
C GLN A 381 27.83 1.83 9.18
N ASN A 382 28.34 2.90 8.57
CA ASN A 382 29.00 4.01 9.27
C ASN A 382 28.02 5.12 9.70
N LEU A 383 26.71 4.88 9.61
CA LEU A 383 25.60 5.80 9.91
C LEU A 383 25.58 7.07 9.06
N SER A 384 26.38 7.11 7.97
CA SER A 384 26.24 8.15 6.96
C SER A 384 25.12 7.79 5.98
N ARG A 385 24.53 8.80 5.33
CA ARG A 385 23.52 8.58 4.30
C ARG A 385 24.06 7.66 3.19
N TRP A 386 23.25 6.69 2.77
CA TRP A 386 23.54 5.88 1.59
C TRP A 386 23.57 6.74 0.34
N THR A 387 24.49 6.45 -0.60
CA THR A 387 24.79 7.37 -1.70
C THR A 387 23.59 7.67 -2.58
N THR A 388 22.65 6.72 -2.73
CA THR A 388 21.43 6.87 -3.53
C THR A 388 20.23 7.32 -2.70
N SER A 389 20.28 7.34 -1.36
CA SER A 389 19.12 7.72 -0.55
C SER A 389 18.68 9.14 -0.88
N ASN A 390 17.40 9.35 -1.14
CA ASN A 390 16.81 10.69 -1.15
C ASN A 390 16.95 11.33 0.24
N TYR A 391 16.92 12.67 0.29
CA TYR A 391 17.20 13.46 1.49
C TYR A 391 16.52 14.82 1.42
N GLY A 392 16.09 15.41 2.53
CA GLY A 392 15.52 16.76 2.48
C GLY A 392 14.87 17.15 3.78
N SER A 393 14.26 18.33 3.83
CA SER A 393 13.47 18.75 4.99
C SER A 393 12.14 18.01 5.13
N TRP A 394 11.77 17.19 4.14
CA TRP A 394 10.59 16.34 4.13
C TRP A 394 10.89 14.89 4.57
N VAL A 395 12.16 14.57 4.84
CA VAL A 395 12.59 13.28 5.40
C VAL A 395 12.66 13.41 6.91
N ASP A 396 12.12 12.42 7.63
CA ASP A 396 12.16 12.30 9.09
C ASP A 396 13.42 11.55 9.56
#